data_AF-A0A914JSL8-F1
#
_entry.id   AF-A0A914JSL8-F1
#
_cell.length_a   1.000
_cell.length_b   1.000
_cell.length_c   1.000
_cell.angle_alpha   90.00
_cell.angle_beta   90.00
_cell.angle_gamma   90.00
#
_symmetry.space_group_name_H-M   'P 1'
#
loop_
_entity.id
_entity.type
_entity.pdbx_description
1 polymer ?
#
loop_
_entity_poly.entity_id
_entity_poly.type
_entity_poly.pdbx_seq_one_letter_code
_entity_poly.pdbx_strand_id
1 'polypeptide(L)'
;MIAEIFNFDDSVKNQINAPGFDSKKFENCEFESVSAQNGVDGQFYTFFYRSKNVFSNFYPSFFVAHGILFNCSEQYFMYQKARYFNDLEIAAEILQNSDPATIKSLGRKVKNFDVKKWDKVSISIMKTANYYKFVQNPTLRAELFKTKGSTLAEASPRDTIWGIGFGMANNNILDPKKWRGKNQLGFILTKLRDYLMEKPEFKHEC
;
A
#
# COMPACT_ATOMS: atom_id res chain seq x y z
N MET A 1 -14.34 15.05 -5.84
CA MET A 1 -13.06 15.78 -5.66
C MET A 1 -12.06 14.86 -4.94
N ILE A 2 -10.74 14.90 -5.19
CA ILE A 2 -9.76 13.95 -4.58
C ILE A 2 -9.88 13.88 -3.04
N ALA A 3 -10.25 15.00 -2.42
CA ALA A 3 -10.57 15.11 -1.00
C ALA A 3 -11.63 14.12 -0.48
N GLU A 4 -12.59 13.68 -1.29
CA GLU A 4 -13.64 12.74 -0.89
C GLU A 4 -13.14 11.29 -0.80
N ILE A 5 -12.04 10.96 -1.51
CA ILE A 5 -11.51 9.59 -1.58
C ILE A 5 -10.58 9.27 -0.41
N PHE A 6 -9.92 10.31 0.12
CA PHE A 6 -9.02 10.31 1.27
C PHE A 6 -9.48 11.27 2.35
N ASN A 7 -10.79 11.22 2.66
CA ASN A 7 -11.29 11.81 3.89
C ASN A 7 -11.00 10.86 5.05
N PHE A 8 -9.74 10.84 5.49
CA PHE A 8 -9.37 10.16 6.71
C PHE A 8 -10.01 10.88 7.90
N ASP A 9 -10.65 10.10 8.77
CA ASP A 9 -11.12 10.60 10.06
C ASP A 9 -9.92 11.14 10.88
N ASP A 10 -10.19 12.08 11.77
CA ASP A 10 -9.18 12.73 12.61
C ASP A 10 -8.45 11.72 13.51
N SER A 11 -9.11 10.60 13.85
CA SER A 11 -8.47 9.46 14.51
C SER A 11 -7.26 8.91 13.76
N VAL A 12 -7.24 8.96 12.43
CA VAL A 12 -6.10 8.52 11.59
C VAL A 12 -5.04 9.61 11.49
N LYS A 13 -5.45 10.87 11.29
CA LYS A 13 -4.51 12.00 11.14
C LYS A 13 -3.76 12.32 12.43
N ASN A 14 -4.39 12.17 13.60
CA ASN A 14 -3.76 12.51 14.88
C ASN A 14 -2.70 11.49 15.34
N GLN A 15 -2.51 10.39 14.61
CA GLN A 15 -1.57 9.31 14.98
C GLN A 15 -0.22 9.38 14.27
N ILE A 16 0.01 10.42 13.45
CA ILE A 16 1.23 10.55 12.65
C ILE A 16 2.47 10.84 13.54
N ASN A 17 2.26 11.42 14.72
CA ASN A 17 3.32 11.77 15.66
C ASN A 17 3.32 10.82 16.86
N ALA A 18 3.65 9.55 16.64
CA ALA A 18 3.90 8.62 17.75
C ALA A 18 5.20 9.04 18.46
N PRO A 19 5.16 9.45 19.74
CA PRO A 19 6.36 9.89 20.46
C PRO A 19 7.43 8.78 20.45
N GLY A 20 8.62 9.10 19.95
CA GLY A 20 9.76 8.16 19.92
C GLY A 20 9.85 7.22 18.72
N PHE A 21 8.91 7.26 17.77
CA PHE A 21 9.09 6.58 16.48
C PHE A 21 10.01 7.39 15.57
N ASP A 22 11.10 6.77 15.13
CA ASP A 22 12.05 7.33 14.17
C ASP A 22 12.18 6.38 12.98
N SER A 23 11.53 6.73 11.87
CA SER A 23 11.53 5.91 10.65
C SER A 23 12.94 5.67 10.11
N LYS A 24 13.88 6.61 10.36
CA LYS A 24 15.26 6.53 9.85
C LYS A 24 16.02 5.33 10.41
N LYS A 25 15.64 4.83 11.59
CA LYS A 25 16.22 3.61 12.17
C LYS A 25 15.90 2.34 11.36
N PHE A 26 14.91 2.42 10.49
CA PHE A 26 14.42 1.30 9.69
C PHE A 26 14.48 1.57 8.19
N GLU A 27 15.10 2.69 7.78
CA GLU A 27 15.25 3.03 6.37
C GLU A 27 16.25 2.07 5.72
N ASN A 28 15.76 1.37 4.69
CA ASN A 28 16.61 0.66 3.76
C ASN A 28 16.75 1.54 2.51
N CYS A 29 17.95 2.10 2.29
CA CYS A 29 18.20 3.06 1.21
C CYS A 29 18.28 2.41 -0.19
N GLU A 30 18.23 1.07 -0.27
CA GLU A 30 18.24 0.35 -1.54
C GLU A 30 16.84 -0.15 -1.89
N PHE A 31 16.25 0.44 -2.92
CA PHE A 31 15.00 -0.02 -3.53
C PHE A 31 15.09 0.05 -5.06
N GLU A 32 14.26 -0.75 -5.72
CA GLU A 32 14.21 -0.80 -7.18
C GLU A 32 13.59 0.48 -7.74
N SER A 33 14.39 1.21 -8.53
CA SER A 33 13.90 2.39 -9.26
C SER A 33 12.87 1.98 -10.30
N VAL A 34 11.87 2.83 -10.52
CA VAL A 34 10.85 2.63 -11.55
C VAL A 34 10.80 3.82 -12.49
N SER A 35 10.31 3.57 -13.70
CA SER A 35 10.11 4.60 -14.71
C SER A 35 8.71 4.47 -15.32
N ALA A 36 8.13 5.62 -15.65
CA ALA A 36 6.89 5.67 -16.40
C ALA A 36 7.09 5.12 -17.83
N GLN A 37 6.10 4.40 -18.33
CA GLN A 37 6.03 3.86 -19.68
C GLN A 37 4.73 4.29 -20.34
N ASN A 38 4.75 4.55 -21.65
CA ASN A 38 3.56 4.98 -22.37
C ASN A 38 2.65 3.78 -22.66
N GLY A 39 1.40 3.85 -22.22
CA GLY A 39 0.36 2.90 -22.55
C GLY A 39 -0.18 3.13 -23.97
N VAL A 40 -0.81 2.10 -24.53
CA VAL A 40 -1.43 2.18 -25.87
C VAL A 40 -2.64 3.13 -25.91
N ASP A 41 -3.13 3.55 -24.74
CA ASP A 41 -4.21 4.52 -24.56
C ASP A 41 -3.72 5.96 -24.36
N GLY A 42 -2.40 6.19 -24.46
CA GLY A 42 -1.77 7.50 -24.30
C GLY A 42 -1.55 7.93 -22.85
N GLN A 43 -1.83 7.07 -21.87
CA GLN A 43 -1.55 7.33 -20.46
C GLN A 43 -0.19 6.76 -20.06
N PHE A 44 0.48 7.40 -19.11
CA PHE A 44 1.72 6.89 -18.54
C PHE A 44 1.46 5.92 -17.38
N TYR A 45 2.19 4.81 -17.34
CA TYR A 45 2.12 3.79 -16.31
C TYR A 45 3.48 3.55 -15.65
N THR A 46 3.50 3.55 -14.33
CA THR A 46 4.68 3.16 -13.55
C THR A 46 4.42 1.78 -12.95
N PHE A 47 5.06 0.76 -13.53
CA PHE A 47 4.88 -0.62 -13.09
C PHE A 47 5.81 -0.97 -11.94
N PHE A 48 5.30 -1.74 -10.99
CA PHE A 48 6.09 -2.24 -9.86
C PHE A 48 5.67 -3.66 -9.48
N TYR A 49 6.60 -4.44 -8.94
CA TYR A 49 6.32 -5.78 -8.42
C TYR A 49 7.39 -6.17 -7.38
N ARG A 50 7.04 -7.11 -6.49
CA ARG A 50 7.91 -7.69 -5.42
C ARG A 50 8.29 -6.73 -4.29
N SER A 51 8.86 -7.31 -3.24
CA SER A 51 9.22 -6.65 -1.97
C SER A 51 10.44 -5.74 -2.03
N LYS A 52 11.12 -5.62 -3.18
CA LYS A 52 12.22 -4.66 -3.38
C LYS A 52 11.73 -3.28 -3.79
N ASN A 53 10.46 -3.16 -4.14
CA ASN A 53 9.87 -1.92 -4.60
C ASN A 53 9.05 -1.26 -3.50
N VAL A 54 9.31 0.02 -3.23
CA VAL A 54 8.67 0.81 -2.16
C VAL A 54 7.14 0.87 -2.27
N PHE A 55 6.57 0.63 -3.44
CA PHE A 55 5.12 0.61 -3.67
C PHE A 55 4.46 -0.70 -3.26
N SER A 56 5.23 -1.77 -3.05
CA SER A 56 4.69 -3.05 -2.60
C SER A 56 4.25 -3.00 -1.14
N ASN A 57 3.11 -3.63 -0.82
CA ASN A 57 2.68 -3.84 0.57
C ASN A 57 3.63 -4.75 1.36
N PHE A 58 4.48 -5.51 0.65
CA PHE A 58 5.49 -6.42 1.22
C PHE A 58 6.84 -5.72 1.44
N TYR A 59 6.99 -4.46 1.00
CA TYR A 59 8.21 -3.71 1.24
C TYR A 59 8.34 -3.38 2.74
N PRO A 60 9.49 -3.67 3.38
CA PRO A 60 9.75 -3.28 4.77
C PRO A 60 9.59 -1.78 4.94
N SER A 61 8.55 -1.36 5.66
CA SER A 61 8.18 0.03 5.84
C SER A 61 7.51 0.16 7.20
N PHE A 62 8.29 0.59 8.18
CA PHE A 62 7.82 0.69 9.55
C PHE A 62 6.93 1.92 9.70
N PHE A 63 5.81 1.77 10.40
CA PHE A 63 4.92 2.87 10.77
C PHE A 63 4.11 2.50 12.00
N VAL A 64 3.68 3.50 12.76
CA VAL A 64 2.79 3.32 13.92
C VAL A 64 1.36 3.61 13.52
N ALA A 65 0.44 2.72 13.90
CA ALA A 65 -0.99 2.98 13.83
C ALA A 65 -1.66 2.49 15.11
N HIS A 66 -2.48 3.32 15.73
CA HIS A 66 -3.18 3.09 17.00
C HIS A 66 -2.23 2.64 18.13
N GLY A 67 -1.03 3.24 18.19
CA GLY A 67 0.00 2.89 19.17
C GLY A 67 0.72 1.56 18.91
N ILE A 68 0.42 0.87 17.81
CA ILE A 68 1.05 -0.39 17.42
C ILE A 68 2.05 -0.12 16.29
N LEU A 69 3.28 -0.61 16.43
CA LEU A 69 4.28 -0.59 15.38
C LEU A 69 4.02 -1.73 14.40
N PHE A 70 3.90 -1.39 13.11
CA PHE A 70 3.82 -2.35 12.01
C PHE A 70 5.09 -2.27 11.18
N ASN A 71 5.55 -3.40 10.66
CA ASN A 71 6.78 -3.48 9.87
C ASN A 71 6.55 -3.33 8.35
N CYS A 72 5.32 -3.46 7.88
CA CYS A 72 4.90 -3.26 6.50
C CYS A 72 3.37 -3.12 6.41
N SER A 73 2.87 -2.67 5.25
CA SER A 73 1.44 -2.52 5.02
C SER A 73 0.67 -3.84 5.06
N GLU A 74 1.30 -4.97 4.66
CA GLU A 74 0.67 -6.30 4.76
C GLU A 74 0.38 -6.71 6.21
N GLN A 75 1.28 -6.39 7.14
CA GLN A 75 1.08 -6.69 8.56
C GLN A 75 -0.11 -5.95 9.14
N TYR A 76 -0.21 -4.64 8.86
CA TYR A 76 -1.39 -3.86 9.23
C TYR A 76 -2.67 -4.43 8.61
N PHE A 77 -2.64 -4.74 7.31
CA PHE A 77 -3.81 -5.21 6.59
C PHE A 77 -4.34 -6.55 7.13
N MET A 78 -3.46 -7.51 7.40
CA MET A 78 -3.85 -8.80 7.96
C MET A 78 -4.21 -8.72 9.44
N TYR A 79 -3.54 -7.87 10.23
CA TYR A 79 -3.93 -7.59 11.61
C TYR A 79 -5.36 -7.05 11.68
N GLN A 80 -5.67 -6.04 10.86
CA GLN A 80 -7.01 -5.46 10.81
C GLN A 80 -8.06 -6.45 10.30
N LYS A 81 -7.67 -7.36 9.40
CA LYS A 81 -8.52 -8.48 8.99
C LYS A 81 -8.87 -9.39 10.16
N ALA A 82 -7.87 -9.84 10.91
CA ALA A 82 -8.08 -10.70 12.07
C ALA A 82 -8.96 -10.01 13.14
N ARG A 83 -8.68 -8.73 13.42
CA ARG A 83 -9.49 -7.89 14.32
C ARG A 83 -10.94 -7.76 13.86
N TYR A 84 -11.18 -7.52 12.57
CA TYR A 84 -12.54 -7.36 12.02
C TYR A 84 -13.39 -8.62 12.20
N PHE A 85 -12.78 -9.81 12.17
CA PHE A 85 -13.46 -11.08 12.40
C PHE A 85 -13.32 -11.62 13.84
N ASN A 86 -12.87 -10.77 14.78
CA ASN A 86 -12.67 -11.09 16.20
C ASN A 86 -11.71 -12.26 16.46
N ASP A 87 -10.77 -12.53 15.56
CA ASP A 87 -9.74 -13.57 15.73
C ASP A 87 -8.48 -12.99 16.38
N LEU A 88 -8.53 -12.84 17.71
CA LEU A 88 -7.47 -12.17 18.47
C LEU A 88 -6.18 -13.00 18.56
N GLU A 89 -6.30 -14.33 18.46
CA GLU A 89 -5.15 -15.25 18.42
C GLU A 89 -4.33 -15.01 17.15
N ILE A 90 -4.98 -15.07 15.98
CA ILE A 90 -4.30 -14.79 14.70
C ILE A 90 -3.81 -13.34 14.64
N ALA A 91 -4.53 -12.39 15.22
CA ALA A 91 -4.06 -11.00 15.30
C ALA A 91 -2.74 -10.88 16.09
N ALA A 92 -2.62 -11.59 17.21
CA ALA A 92 -1.39 -11.62 18.01
C ALA A 92 -0.24 -12.32 17.26
N GLU A 93 -0.51 -13.46 16.60
CA GLU A 93 0.48 -14.16 15.77
C GLU A 93 1.00 -13.26 14.64
N ILE A 94 0.12 -12.52 13.97
CA ILE A 94 0.51 -11.58 12.90
C ILE A 94 1.48 -10.51 13.40
N LEU A 95 1.26 -9.96 14.60
CA LEU A 95 2.14 -8.94 15.18
C LEU A 95 3.52 -9.50 15.59
N GLN A 96 3.61 -10.80 15.89
CA GLN A 96 4.87 -11.46 16.24
C GLN A 96 5.71 -11.87 15.02
N ASN A 97 5.18 -11.74 13.80
CA ASN A 97 5.86 -12.13 12.57
C ASN A 97 6.28 -10.92 11.74
N SER A 98 7.51 -10.94 11.23
CA SER A 98 8.05 -9.88 10.37
C SER A 98 8.11 -10.24 8.89
N ASP A 99 7.95 -11.52 8.52
CA ASP A 99 7.95 -11.95 7.12
C ASP A 99 6.56 -11.75 6.46
N PRO A 100 6.43 -10.88 5.46
CA PRO A 100 5.13 -10.60 4.83
C PRO A 100 4.46 -11.83 4.20
N ALA A 101 5.23 -12.81 3.71
CA ALA A 101 4.67 -14.03 3.14
C ALA A 101 4.00 -14.89 4.23
N THR A 102 4.65 -15.03 5.38
CA THR A 102 4.12 -15.70 6.57
C THR A 102 2.89 -14.96 7.11
N ILE A 103 2.95 -13.63 7.20
CA ILE A 103 1.82 -12.79 7.65
C ILE A 103 0.62 -12.95 6.71
N LYS A 104 0.82 -12.93 5.39
CA LYS A 104 -0.24 -13.19 4.41
C LYS A 104 -0.82 -14.60 4.56
N SER A 105 0.01 -15.59 4.91
CA SER A 105 -0.45 -16.95 5.19
C SER A 105 -1.33 -17.02 6.43
N LEU A 106 -0.92 -16.37 7.53
CA LEU A 106 -1.74 -16.23 8.75
C LEU A 106 -3.07 -15.53 8.46
N GLY A 107 -3.06 -14.48 7.65
CA GLY A 107 -4.28 -13.79 7.21
C GLY A 107 -5.28 -14.66 6.45
N ARG A 108 -4.87 -15.80 5.88
CA ARG A 108 -5.77 -16.80 5.27
C ARG A 108 -6.41 -17.73 6.30
N LYS A 109 -5.83 -17.83 7.50
CA LYS A 109 -6.31 -18.68 8.61
C LYS A 109 -7.29 -17.98 9.54
N VAL A 110 -7.54 -16.67 9.34
CA VAL A 110 -8.52 -15.90 10.13
C VAL A 110 -9.86 -16.63 10.19
N LYS A 111 -10.29 -16.95 11.41
CA LYS A 111 -11.56 -17.61 11.72
C LYS A 111 -12.74 -16.72 11.29
N ASN A 112 -13.86 -17.35 10.96
CA ASN A 112 -15.11 -16.67 10.59
C ASN A 112 -15.01 -15.69 9.40
N PHE A 113 -14.00 -15.87 8.54
CA PHE A 113 -13.79 -14.99 7.40
C PHE A 113 -14.99 -15.01 6.43
N ASP A 114 -15.55 -13.83 6.19
CA ASP A 114 -16.60 -13.59 5.20
C ASP A 114 -16.09 -12.60 4.15
N VAL A 115 -15.91 -13.07 2.92
CA VAL A 115 -15.41 -12.25 1.81
C VAL A 115 -16.32 -11.06 1.51
N LYS A 116 -17.65 -11.21 1.60
CA LYS A 116 -18.59 -10.12 1.30
C LYS A 116 -18.54 -9.03 2.35
N LYS A 117 -18.32 -9.38 3.62
CA LYS A 117 -18.10 -8.39 4.69
C LYS A 117 -16.73 -7.73 4.52
N TRP A 118 -15.71 -8.52 4.23
CA TRP A 118 -14.35 -8.01 4.05
C TRP A 118 -14.23 -7.04 2.86
N ASP A 119 -14.85 -7.36 1.73
CA ASP A 119 -14.83 -6.52 0.53
C ASP A 119 -15.39 -5.11 0.76
N LYS A 120 -16.28 -4.94 1.74
CA LYS A 120 -16.82 -3.62 2.12
C LYS A 120 -15.81 -2.73 2.83
N VAL A 121 -14.79 -3.30 3.48
CA VAL A 121 -13.87 -2.56 4.36
C VAL A 121 -12.41 -2.63 3.91
N SER A 122 -12.03 -3.66 3.16
CA SER A 122 -10.63 -3.97 2.80
C SER A 122 -9.94 -2.83 2.07
N ILE A 123 -10.63 -2.17 1.12
CA ILE A 123 -10.09 -1.01 0.39
C ILE A 123 -9.76 0.14 1.36
N SER A 124 -10.65 0.44 2.31
CA SER A 124 -10.43 1.50 3.30
C SER A 124 -9.23 1.18 4.19
N ILE A 125 -9.13 -0.06 4.66
CA ILE A 125 -8.01 -0.51 5.49
C ILE A 125 -6.69 -0.42 4.70
N MET A 126 -6.66 -0.83 3.43
CA MET A 126 -5.45 -0.75 2.60
C MET A 126 -5.02 0.69 2.31
N LYS A 127 -5.99 1.59 2.10
CA LYS A 127 -5.75 3.04 1.99
C LYS A 127 -5.07 3.57 3.25
N THR A 128 -5.60 3.23 4.42
CA THR A 128 -5.04 3.65 5.72
C THR A 128 -3.63 3.10 5.93
N ALA A 129 -3.38 1.84 5.58
CA ALA A 129 -2.04 1.23 5.66
C ALA A 129 -1.01 1.99 4.82
N ASN A 130 -1.37 2.32 3.58
CA ASN A 130 -0.50 3.05 2.68
C ASN A 130 -0.35 4.52 3.08
N TYR A 131 -1.39 5.15 3.63
CA TYR A 131 -1.29 6.49 4.18
C TYR A 131 -0.26 6.57 5.31
N TYR A 132 -0.37 5.71 6.34
CA TYR A 132 0.61 5.69 7.42
C TYR A 132 2.02 5.41 6.92
N LYS A 133 2.17 4.43 6.03
CA LYS A 133 3.45 4.11 5.37
C LYS A 133 4.07 5.35 4.73
N PHE A 134 3.39 6.02 3.82
CA PHE A 134 4.00 7.13 3.06
C PHE A 134 4.06 8.44 3.85
N VAL A 135 3.18 8.67 4.83
CA VAL A 135 3.24 9.88 5.66
C VAL A 135 4.39 9.80 6.68
N GLN A 136 4.62 8.63 7.26
CA GLN A 136 5.66 8.47 8.29
C GLN A 136 7.04 8.12 7.73
N ASN A 137 7.17 7.84 6.42
CA ASN A 137 8.45 7.51 5.79
C ASN A 137 8.78 8.50 4.65
N PRO A 138 9.46 9.63 4.94
CA PRO A 138 9.77 10.68 3.96
C PRO A 138 10.53 10.17 2.72
N THR A 139 11.49 9.27 2.91
CA THR A 139 12.26 8.69 1.80
C THR A 139 11.36 7.91 0.83
N LEU A 140 10.41 7.12 1.34
CA LEU A 140 9.45 6.40 0.50
C LEU A 140 8.45 7.35 -0.16
N ARG A 141 8.05 8.42 0.53
CA ARG A 141 7.18 9.46 -0.01
C ARG A 141 7.80 10.20 -1.19
N ALA A 142 9.09 10.51 -1.12
CA ALA A 142 9.82 11.11 -2.22
C ALA A 142 9.75 10.23 -3.49
N GLU A 143 9.92 8.91 -3.34
CA GLU A 143 9.73 7.97 -4.46
C GLU A 143 8.30 7.96 -5.00
N LEU A 144 7.30 8.06 -4.12
CA LEU A 144 5.91 8.17 -4.55
C LEU A 144 5.68 9.44 -5.38
N PHE A 145 6.23 10.58 -4.98
CA PHE A 145 6.12 11.84 -5.73
C PHE A 145 6.82 11.81 -7.09
N LYS A 146 7.95 11.10 -7.22
CA LYS A 146 8.62 10.90 -8.52
C LYS A 146 7.74 10.25 -9.59
N THR A 147 6.68 9.54 -9.19
CA THR A 147 5.73 8.92 -10.14
C THR A 147 4.66 9.87 -10.68
N LYS A 148 4.68 11.16 -10.29
CA LYS A 148 3.72 12.17 -10.75
C LYS A 148 3.55 12.14 -12.27
N GLY A 149 2.29 12.23 -12.71
CA GLY A 149 1.96 12.17 -14.14
C GLY A 149 1.79 10.75 -14.70
N SER A 150 1.97 9.72 -13.87
CA SER A 150 1.69 8.33 -14.25
C SER A 150 0.70 7.64 -13.29
N THR A 151 0.03 6.60 -13.78
CA THR A 151 -0.74 5.67 -12.94
C THR A 151 0.17 4.55 -12.45
N LEU A 152 0.23 4.32 -11.14
CA LEU A 152 0.96 3.17 -10.60
C LEU A 152 0.21 1.87 -10.94
N ALA A 153 0.95 0.82 -11.28
CA ALA A 153 0.38 -0.47 -11.67
C ALA A 153 1.15 -1.64 -11.05
N GLU A 154 0.50 -2.42 -10.18
CA GLU A 154 1.14 -3.60 -9.57
C GLU A 154 1.16 -4.75 -10.58
N ALA A 155 2.34 -5.04 -11.13
CA ALA A 155 2.61 -6.08 -12.11
C ALA A 155 2.74 -7.48 -11.47
N SER A 156 1.76 -7.82 -10.62
CA SER A 156 1.62 -9.15 -10.04
C SER A 156 0.98 -10.11 -11.06
N PRO A 157 1.65 -11.21 -11.47
CA PRO A 157 1.16 -12.08 -12.55
C PRO A 157 -0.16 -12.81 -12.27
N ARG A 158 -0.51 -12.97 -10.99
CA ARG A 158 -1.64 -13.79 -10.53
C ARG A 158 -2.66 -13.01 -9.69
N ASP A 159 -2.31 -11.82 -9.21
CA ASP A 159 -3.23 -11.02 -8.41
C ASP A 159 -4.15 -10.20 -9.34
N THR A 160 -5.44 -10.52 -9.33
CA THR A 160 -6.46 -9.84 -10.14
C THR A 160 -7.30 -8.84 -9.33
N ILE A 161 -6.99 -8.65 -8.05
CA ILE A 161 -7.69 -7.68 -7.19
C ILE A 161 -6.79 -6.47 -6.98
N TRP A 162 -5.62 -6.67 -6.39
CA TRP A 162 -4.70 -5.60 -6.04
C TRP A 162 -3.79 -5.22 -7.21
N GLY A 163 -3.44 -6.20 -8.04
CA GLY A 163 -2.62 -6.02 -9.23
C GLY A 163 -3.36 -6.09 -10.55
N ILE A 164 -2.60 -5.96 -11.64
CA ILE A 164 -3.09 -5.97 -13.03
C ILE A 164 -3.29 -7.38 -13.59
N GLY A 165 -2.86 -8.42 -12.86
CA GLY A 165 -2.89 -9.80 -13.32
C GLY A 165 -1.90 -10.10 -14.46
N PHE A 166 -0.81 -9.35 -14.57
CA PHE A 166 0.29 -9.60 -15.52
C PHE A 166 1.64 -9.32 -14.85
N GLY A 167 2.66 -10.08 -15.25
CA GLY A 167 4.04 -9.79 -14.88
C GLY A 167 4.68 -8.77 -15.81
N MET A 168 5.77 -8.15 -15.35
CA MET A 168 6.53 -7.11 -16.06
C MET A 168 6.91 -7.48 -17.52
N ALA A 169 7.14 -8.76 -17.80
CA ALA A 169 7.53 -9.25 -19.13
C ALA A 169 6.34 -9.58 -20.06
N ASN A 170 5.10 -9.30 -19.66
CA ASN A 170 3.94 -9.61 -20.49
C ASN A 170 3.74 -8.57 -21.60
N ASN A 171 3.61 -9.03 -22.86
CA ASN A 171 3.44 -8.14 -24.02
C ASN A 171 2.18 -7.25 -23.96
N ASN A 172 1.19 -7.58 -23.14
CA ASN A 172 -0.04 -6.81 -22.97
C ASN A 172 -0.01 -5.88 -21.74
N ILE A 173 1.13 -5.75 -21.05
CA ILE A 173 1.22 -4.93 -19.83
C ILE A 173 0.88 -3.45 -20.08
N LEU A 174 1.19 -2.93 -21.27
CA LEU A 174 0.92 -1.56 -21.69
C LEU A 174 -0.51 -1.33 -22.22
N ASP A 175 -1.36 -2.35 -22.21
CA ASP A 175 -2.77 -2.27 -22.63
C ASP A 175 -3.71 -2.51 -21.44
N PRO A 176 -4.18 -1.46 -20.77
CA PRO A 176 -5.08 -1.56 -19.61
C PRO A 176 -6.38 -2.30 -19.92
N LYS A 177 -6.85 -2.29 -21.17
CA LYS A 177 -8.06 -3.01 -21.56
C LYS A 177 -7.86 -4.52 -21.55
N LYS A 178 -6.62 -4.99 -21.63
CA LYS A 178 -6.26 -6.41 -21.55
C LYS A 178 -5.91 -6.85 -20.13
N TRP A 179 -5.76 -5.93 -19.18
CA TRP A 179 -5.48 -6.29 -17.80
C TRP A 179 -6.59 -7.20 -17.25
N ARG A 180 -6.17 -8.29 -16.63
CA ARG A 180 -7.10 -9.25 -16.01
C ARG A 180 -7.43 -8.86 -14.57
N GLY A 181 -6.67 -7.94 -14.00
CA GLY A 181 -6.79 -7.47 -12.63
C GLY A 181 -7.27 -6.04 -12.50
N LYS A 182 -7.82 -5.72 -11.32
CA LYS A 182 -8.42 -4.43 -11.01
C LYS A 182 -7.41 -3.34 -10.63
N ASN A 183 -6.14 -3.70 -10.42
CA ASN A 183 -5.08 -2.77 -10.01
C ASN A 183 -5.44 -1.88 -8.80
N GLN A 184 -6.19 -2.40 -7.82
CA GLN A 184 -6.68 -1.58 -6.72
C GLN A 184 -5.54 -0.92 -5.93
N LEU A 185 -4.41 -1.59 -5.75
CA LEU A 185 -3.26 -1.03 -5.05
C LEU A 185 -2.67 0.16 -5.83
N GLY A 186 -2.45 -0.02 -7.13
CA GLY A 186 -1.94 1.02 -8.01
C GLY A 186 -2.80 2.29 -7.99
N PHE A 187 -4.12 2.13 -8.04
CA PHE A 187 -5.05 3.27 -7.93
C PHE A 187 -5.05 3.92 -6.55
N ILE A 188 -4.93 3.15 -5.46
CA ILE A 188 -4.80 3.70 -4.10
C ILE A 188 -3.55 4.56 -4.01
N LEU A 189 -2.40 4.04 -4.46
CA LEU A 189 -1.12 4.75 -4.42
C LEU A 189 -1.12 6.00 -5.28
N THR A 190 -1.67 5.91 -6.50
CA THR A 190 -1.78 7.06 -7.42
C THR A 190 -2.59 8.18 -6.78
N LYS A 191 -3.75 7.85 -6.22
CA LYS A 191 -4.60 8.86 -5.56
C LYS A 191 -4.00 9.36 -4.25
N LEU A 192 -3.28 8.51 -3.51
CA LEU A 192 -2.61 8.90 -2.27
C LEU A 192 -1.48 9.90 -2.57
N ARG A 193 -0.70 9.66 -3.61
CA ARG A 193 0.30 10.60 -4.12
C ARG A 193 -0.34 11.96 -4.37
N ASP A 194 -1.36 12.00 -5.22
CA ASP A 194 -1.99 13.25 -5.63
C ASP A 194 -2.57 13.99 -4.41
N TYR A 195 -3.20 13.26 -3.50
CA TYR A 195 -3.67 13.80 -2.22
C TYR A 195 -2.55 14.41 -1.37
N LEU A 196 -1.42 13.71 -1.19
CA LEU A 196 -0.30 14.18 -0.39
C LEU A 196 0.41 15.37 -1.05
N MET A 197 0.44 15.46 -2.38
CA MET A 197 1.04 16.61 -3.08
C MET A 197 0.24 17.91 -2.93
N GLU A 198 -1.07 17.81 -2.66
CA GLU A 198 -1.93 18.97 -2.38
C GLU A 198 -1.79 19.48 -0.94
N LYS A 199 -1.09 18.74 -0.07
CA LYS A 199 -0.96 19.06 1.35
C LYS A 199 0.12 20.10 1.61
N PRO A 200 -0.20 21.20 2.33
CA PRO A 200 0.79 22.22 2.68
C PRO A 200 2.01 21.64 3.39
N GLU A 201 1.83 20.64 4.25
CA GLU A 201 2.91 20.01 5.01
C GLU A 201 3.95 19.29 4.13
N PHE A 202 3.59 18.84 2.93
CA PHE A 202 4.49 18.12 2.01
C PHE A 202 4.88 18.93 0.76
N LYS A 203 4.44 20.20 0.68
CA LYS A 203 4.66 21.04 -0.50
C LYS A 203 6.14 21.26 -0.84
N HIS A 204 7.02 21.22 0.16
CA HIS A 204 8.47 21.38 -0.01
C HIS A 204 9.19 20.13 -0.50
N GLU A 205 8.49 18.98 -0.56
CA GLU A 205 9.05 17.70 -1.00
C GLU A 205 8.66 17.34 -2.44
N CYS A 206 7.81 18.16 -3.07
CA CYS A 206 7.19 17.92 -4.38
C CYS A 206 7.94 18.55 -5.56
#